data_AF-A0A1C6ISS3-F1
#
_entry.id   AF-A0A1C6ISS3-F1
#
_cell.length_a   1.000
_cell.length_b   1.000
_cell.length_c   1.000
_cell.angle_alpha   90.00
_cell.angle_beta   90.00
_cell.angle_gamma   90.00
#
_symmetry.space_group_name_H-M   'P 1'
#
loop_
_entity.id
_entity.type
_entity.pdbx_description
1 polymer ?
#
loop_
_entity_poly.entity_id
_entity_poly.type
_entity_poly.pdbx_seq_one_letter_code
_entity_poly.pdbx_strand_id
1 'polypeptide(L)'
;MTYEEYFKRHTELIYRNVGVSMLPMLKQGRDLFILKKKTDQRCKKYDVVLYYRKPGQYVLHRIVEVHEKEYVILGDNCEHKEYGIKEEDILAVMDSFVRKGKIISVSNWKYKLYAYLWYGIYPFRKQIFRWKRMAGRVRRVAKKAKK
;
A
#
# COMPACT_ATOMS: atom_id res chain seq x y z
N MET A 1 -8.77 -8.60 19.88
CA MET A 1 -9.35 -7.29 19.53
C MET A 1 -9.09 -7.06 18.05
N THR A 2 -10.13 -6.89 17.25
CA THR A 2 -9.99 -6.62 15.81
C THR A 2 -9.78 -5.12 15.55
N TYR A 3 -9.35 -4.72 14.35
CA TYR A 3 -9.18 -3.29 14.04
C TYR A 3 -10.51 -2.55 14.00
N GLU A 4 -11.59 -3.21 13.61
CA GLU A 4 -12.96 -2.68 13.64
C GLU A 4 -13.36 -2.32 15.06
N GLU A 5 -13.12 -3.20 16.04
CA GLU A 5 -13.37 -2.94 17.45
C GLU A 5 -12.48 -1.82 18.00
N TYR A 6 -11.21 -1.80 17.58
CA TYR A 6 -10.28 -0.75 17.96
C TYR A 6 -10.76 0.63 17.51
N PHE A 7 -11.14 0.76 16.23
CA PHE A 7 -11.64 2.03 15.68
C PHE A 7 -13.06 2.40 16.15
N LYS A 8 -13.77 1.53 16.88
CA LYS A 8 -14.98 1.93 17.63
C LYS A 8 -14.65 2.75 18.88
N ARG A 9 -13.48 2.52 19.50
CA ARG A 9 -13.06 3.16 20.75
C ARG A 9 -11.99 4.24 20.56
N HIS A 10 -11.22 4.14 19.49
CA HIS A 10 -10.10 5.03 19.19
C HIS A 10 -10.26 5.62 17.79
N THR A 11 -9.83 6.87 17.62
CA THR A 11 -9.87 7.57 16.33
C THR A 11 -8.55 7.47 15.58
N GLU A 12 -7.47 7.09 16.26
CA GLU A 12 -6.12 7.02 15.71
C GLU A 12 -5.43 5.72 16.10
N LEU A 13 -4.62 5.18 15.18
CA LEU A 13 -3.79 4.01 15.39
C LEU A 13 -2.37 4.29 14.89
N ILE A 14 -1.38 4.06 15.74
CA ILE A 14 0.03 4.09 15.37
C ILE A 14 0.54 2.66 15.28
N TYR A 15 1.10 2.29 14.12
CA TYR A 15 1.56 0.91 13.90
C TYR A 15 2.81 0.82 13.04
N ARG A 16 3.43 -0.36 13.03
CA ARG A 16 4.62 -0.68 12.24
C ARG A 16 4.22 -1.36 10.95
N ASN A 17 4.87 -0.99 9.85
CA ASN A 17 4.72 -1.74 8.60
C ASN A 17 5.35 -3.12 8.74
N VAL A 18 4.62 -4.13 8.28
CA VAL A 18 5.09 -5.52 8.16
C VAL A 18 5.08 -5.87 6.68
N GLY A 19 6.17 -6.45 6.21
CA GLY A 19 6.40 -6.83 4.83
C GLY A 19 7.13 -5.76 4.02
N VAL A 20 7.04 -5.93 2.71
CA VAL A 20 7.77 -5.13 1.72
C VAL A 20 6.84 -4.44 0.72
N SER A 21 5.53 -4.63 0.86
CA SER A 21 4.50 -4.18 -0.09
C SER A 21 4.43 -2.67 -0.24
N MET A 22 4.83 -1.92 0.79
CA MET A 22 4.84 -0.46 0.80
C MET A 22 6.23 0.15 0.62
N LEU A 23 7.23 -0.66 0.23
CA LEU A 23 8.53 -0.12 -0.15
C LEU A 23 8.41 0.73 -1.43
N PRO A 24 9.22 1.80 -1.56
CA PRO A 24 10.23 2.29 -0.63
C PRO A 24 9.68 3.27 0.42
N MET A 25 8.37 3.57 0.38
CA MET A 25 7.74 4.57 1.24
C MET A 25 7.84 4.19 2.72
N LEU A 26 7.40 2.97 3.06
CA LEU A 26 7.43 2.42 4.42
C LEU A 26 8.32 1.18 4.46
N LYS A 27 9.33 1.21 5.32
CA LYS A 27 10.24 0.09 5.56
C LYS A 27 9.94 -0.57 6.89
N GLN A 28 9.68 -1.88 6.84
CA GLN A 28 9.56 -2.72 8.03
C GLN A 28 10.76 -2.55 8.97
N GLY A 29 10.47 -2.50 10.28
CA GLY A 29 11.47 -2.37 11.34
C GLY A 29 12.09 -0.98 11.48
N ARG A 30 11.72 -0.01 10.63
CA ARG A 30 12.21 1.38 10.69
C ARG A 30 11.10 2.40 10.82
N ASP A 31 10.09 2.30 9.95
CA ASP A 31 9.09 3.34 9.80
C ASP A 31 7.80 2.99 10.56
N LEU A 32 7.18 4.01 11.15
CA LEU A 32 5.85 3.93 11.77
C LEU A 32 4.86 4.67 10.88
N PHE A 33 3.61 4.25 10.85
CA PHE A 33 2.55 4.99 10.19
C PHE A 33 1.42 5.26 11.17
N ILE A 34 0.75 6.39 10.95
CA ILE A 34 -0.33 6.91 11.77
C ILE A 34 -1.59 6.88 10.90
N LEU A 35 -2.57 6.09 11.33
CA LEU A 35 -3.86 5.94 10.68
C LEU A 35 -4.92 6.68 11.47
N LYS A 36 -5.79 7.39 10.76
CA LYS A 36 -7.02 7.94 11.31
C LYS A 36 -8.20 7.12 10.84
N LYS A 37 -9.16 6.90 11.73
CA LYS A 37 -10.42 6.23 11.42
C LYS A 37 -11.04 6.87 10.17
N LYS A 38 -11.53 6.03 9.27
CA LYS A 38 -12.25 6.50 8.09
C LYS A 38 -13.52 7.26 8.51
N THR A 39 -13.69 8.45 7.95
CA THR A 39 -14.92 9.27 8.07
C THR A 39 -15.92 8.90 6.98
N ASP A 40 -17.14 9.44 7.04
CA ASP A 40 -18.16 9.27 5.98
C ASP A 40 -17.75 9.88 4.63
N GLN A 41 -16.66 10.65 4.60
CA GLN A 41 -16.09 11.16 3.36
C GLN A 41 -15.44 10.03 2.55
N ARG A 42 -15.74 10.06 1.25
CA ARG A 42 -15.15 9.18 0.25
C ARG A 42 -13.62 9.33 0.20
N CYS A 43 -12.92 8.20 0.11
CA CYS A 43 -11.47 8.22 -0.07
C CYS A 43 -11.09 8.76 -1.44
N LYS A 44 -9.95 9.46 -1.50
CA LYS A 44 -9.45 10.10 -2.72
C LYS A 44 -8.39 9.25 -3.38
N LYS A 45 -8.17 9.51 -4.68
CA LYS A 45 -7.04 8.93 -5.42
C LYS A 45 -5.73 9.29 -4.71
N TYR A 46 -4.87 8.28 -4.53
CA TYR A 46 -3.58 8.31 -3.85
C TYR A 46 -3.60 8.30 -2.32
N ASP A 47 -4.77 8.27 -1.68
CA ASP A 47 -4.86 7.99 -0.25
C ASP A 47 -4.30 6.60 0.04
N VAL A 48 -3.59 6.46 1.15
CA VAL A 48 -3.11 5.17 1.65
C VAL A 48 -4.09 4.71 2.71
N VAL A 49 -4.67 3.53 2.52
CA VAL A 49 -5.78 3.05 3.33
C VAL A 49 -5.47 1.69 3.93
N LEU A 50 -5.92 1.50 5.16
CA LEU A 50 -5.99 0.20 5.80
C LEU A 50 -7.37 -0.38 5.51
N TYR A 51 -7.40 -1.50 4.82
CA TYR A 51 -8.63 -2.20 4.48
C TYR A 51 -8.53 -3.69 4.82
N TYR A 52 -9.70 -4.30 4.97
CA TYR A 52 -9.83 -5.73 5.19
C TYR A 52 -9.94 -6.45 3.85
N ARG A 53 -8.92 -7.26 3.55
CA ARG A 53 -8.89 -8.15 2.40
C ARG A 53 -9.43 -9.52 2.80
N LYS A 54 -10.55 -9.91 2.18
CA LYS A 54 -11.20 -11.20 2.42
C LYS A 54 -10.41 -12.36 1.79
N PRO A 55 -10.26 -13.52 2.47
CA PRO A 55 -10.54 -13.74 3.89
C PRO A 55 -9.32 -13.44 4.78
N GLY A 56 -9.50 -12.59 5.82
CA GLY A 56 -8.66 -12.59 7.02
C GLY A 56 -7.41 -11.73 7.06
N GLN A 57 -7.17 -10.84 6.09
CA GLN A 57 -5.93 -10.04 6.07
C GLN A 57 -6.20 -8.54 6.10
N TYR A 58 -5.53 -7.82 7.00
CA TYR A 58 -5.51 -6.35 6.98
C TYR A 58 -4.32 -5.87 6.17
N VAL A 59 -4.60 -5.05 5.16
CA VAL A 59 -3.59 -4.61 4.19
C VAL A 59 -3.59 -3.09 4.13
N LEU A 60 -2.38 -2.51 4.14
CA LEU A 60 -2.16 -1.09 3.99
C LEU A 60 -1.61 -0.82 2.59
N HIS A 61 -2.39 -0.22 1.70
CA HIS A 61 -1.98 0.08 0.31
C HIS A 61 -2.57 1.41 -0.17
N ARG A 62 -2.16 1.84 -1.36
CA ARG A 62 -2.59 3.10 -1.97
C ARG A 62 -3.75 2.91 -2.93
N ILE A 63 -4.76 3.78 -2.84
CA ILE A 63 -5.82 3.88 -3.83
C ILE A 63 -5.23 4.47 -5.11
N VAL A 64 -5.30 3.72 -6.20
CA VAL A 64 -4.80 4.16 -7.52
C VAL A 64 -5.92 4.56 -8.46
N GLU A 65 -7.13 4.04 -8.27
CA GLU A 65 -8.33 4.42 -9.03
C GLU A 65 -9.54 4.44 -8.09
N VAL A 66 -10.45 5.39 -8.32
CA VAL A 66 -11.70 5.54 -7.58
C VAL A 66 -12.83 5.39 -8.59
N HIS A 67 -13.66 4.36 -8.42
CA HIS A 67 -14.89 4.14 -9.20
C HIS A 67 -16.10 4.52 -8.34
N GLU A 68 -17.31 4.45 -8.89
CA GLU A 68 -18.53 4.87 -8.17
C GLU A 68 -18.86 4.03 -6.94
N LYS A 69 -18.55 2.72 -6.93
CA LYS A 69 -18.88 1.80 -5.83
C LYS A 69 -17.68 1.05 -5.25
N GLU A 70 -16.51 1.21 -5.86
CA GLU A 70 -15.32 0.44 -5.52
C GLU A 70 -14.04 1.24 -5.75
N TYR A 71 -12.95 0.71 -5.22
CA TYR A 71 -11.60 1.23 -5.37
C TYR A 71 -10.70 0.19 -5.99
N VAL A 72 -9.72 0.70 -6.74
CA VAL A 72 -8.56 -0.09 -7.14
C VAL A 72 -7.39 0.33 -6.27
N ILE A 73 -6.81 -0.65 -5.59
CA ILE A 73 -5.77 -0.46 -4.61
C ILE A 73 -4.49 -1.14 -5.08
N LEU A 74 -3.33 -0.57 -4.75
CA LEU A 74 -2.03 -1.09 -5.11
C LEU A 74 -0.99 -0.75 -4.05
N GLY A 75 -0.22 -1.74 -3.62
CA GLY A 75 0.97 -1.51 -2.80
C GLY A 75 2.10 -0.85 -3.60
N ASP A 76 2.84 0.07 -2.98
CA ASP A 76 3.94 0.81 -3.61
C ASP A 76 5.04 -0.12 -4.18
N ASN A 77 5.16 -1.38 -3.74
CA ASN A 77 6.09 -2.39 -4.24
C ASN A 77 5.40 -3.61 -4.86
N CYS A 78 4.10 -3.54 -5.13
CA CYS A 78 3.34 -4.63 -5.72
C CYS A 78 3.30 -4.54 -7.26
N GLU A 79 3.18 -5.70 -7.92
CA GLU A 79 2.97 -5.80 -9.38
C GLU A 79 1.49 -5.85 -9.75
N HIS A 80 0.65 -6.41 -8.87
CA HIS A 80 -0.76 -6.65 -9.14
C HIS A 80 -1.63 -5.66 -8.37
N LYS A 81 -2.58 -5.06 -9.10
CA LYS A 81 -3.66 -4.24 -8.53
C LYS A 81 -4.68 -5.15 -7.84
N GLU A 82 -5.29 -4.62 -6.79
CA GLU A 82 -6.40 -5.21 -6.05
C GLU A 82 -7.68 -4.48 -6.44
N TYR A 83 -8.69 -5.23 -6.87
CA TYR A 83 -9.94 -4.71 -7.43
C TYR A 83 -11.12 -5.10 -6.54
N GLY A 84 -12.25 -4.41 -6.69
CA GLY A 84 -13.49 -4.74 -5.97
C GLY A 84 -13.48 -4.35 -4.50
N ILE A 85 -12.57 -3.47 -4.08
CA ILE A 85 -12.50 -3.03 -2.68
C ILE A 85 -13.60 -2.01 -2.45
N LYS A 86 -14.53 -2.29 -1.54
CA LYS A 86 -15.66 -1.40 -1.26
C LYS A 86 -15.30 -0.38 -0.19
N GLU A 87 -16.14 0.65 -0.08
CA GLU A 87 -16.05 1.65 0.97
C GLU A 87 -16.09 1.04 2.38
N GLU A 88 -16.93 0.01 2.57
CA GLU A 88 -17.12 -0.72 3.83
C GLU A 88 -15.90 -1.55 4.25
N ASP A 89 -15.06 -1.96 3.30
CA ASP A 89 -13.86 -2.74 3.60
C ASP A 89 -12.73 -1.83 4.11
N ILE A 90 -12.81 -0.51 3.91
CA ILE A 90 -11.81 0.46 4.34
C ILE A 90 -12.07 0.89 5.78
N LEU A 91 -11.10 0.65 6.66
CA LEU A 91 -11.22 0.92 8.09
C LEU A 91 -10.63 2.28 8.48
N ALA A 92 -9.51 2.63 7.85
CA ALA A 92 -8.74 3.81 8.22
C ALA A 92 -7.91 4.35 7.05
N VAL A 93 -7.58 5.63 7.13
CA VAL A 93 -6.76 6.35 6.14
C VAL A 93 -5.49 6.84 6.82
N MET A 94 -4.35 6.70 6.15
CA MET A 94 -3.06 7.16 6.66
C MET A 94 -2.98 8.68 6.64
N ASP A 95 -2.71 9.27 7.80
CA ASP A 95 -2.56 10.71 7.98
C ASP A 95 -1.09 11.15 7.85
N SER A 96 -0.19 10.36 8.43
CA SER A 96 1.23 10.66 8.46
C SER A 96 2.05 9.41 8.73
N PHE A 97 3.35 9.49 8.53
CA PHE A 97 4.29 8.43 8.88
C PHE A 97 5.58 9.00 9.44
N VAL A 98 6.19 8.25 10.37
CA VAL A 98 7.47 8.60 10.99
C VAL A 98 8.58 7.87 10.26
N ARG A 99 9.51 8.64 9.70
CA ARG A 99 10.68 8.11 9.01
C ARG A 99 11.94 8.77 9.57
N LYS A 100 12.83 7.96 10.14
CA LYS A 100 14.08 8.44 10.76
C LYS A 100 13.83 9.57 11.78
N GLY A 101 12.83 9.41 12.63
CA GLY A 101 12.45 10.39 13.65
C GLY A 101 11.71 11.63 13.14
N LYS A 102 11.46 11.76 11.82
CA LYS A 102 10.70 12.88 11.24
C LYS A 102 9.29 12.43 10.87
N ILE A 103 8.30 13.18 11.32
CA ILE A 103 6.90 13.00 10.89
C ILE A 103 6.74 13.61 9.51
N ILE A 104 6.20 12.82 8.57
CA ILE A 104 5.90 13.23 7.21
C ILE A 104 4.39 13.09 7.03
N SER A 105 3.69 14.22 6.87
CA SER A 105 2.25 14.22 6.61
C SER A 105 1.95 13.89 5.15
N VAL A 106 0.86 13.13 4.92
CA VAL A 106 0.34 12.85 3.58
C VAL A 106 -0.23 14.10 2.89
N SER A 107 -0.54 15.15 3.66
CA SER A 107 -1.02 16.42 3.12
C SER A 107 0.07 17.22 2.39
N ASN A 108 1.35 16.93 2.66
CA ASN A 108 2.49 17.64 2.10
C ASN A 108 2.55 17.49 0.57
N TRP A 109 2.73 18.60 -0.15
CA TRP A 109 2.83 18.60 -1.61
C TRP A 109 3.96 17.70 -2.13
N LYS A 110 5.10 17.59 -1.41
CA LYS A 110 6.21 16.70 -1.79
C LYS A 110 5.77 15.23 -1.76
N TYR A 111 4.97 14.87 -0.76
CA TYR A 111 4.41 13.52 -0.66
C TYR A 111 3.40 13.25 -1.77
N LYS A 112 2.51 14.21 -2.05
CA LYS A 112 1.53 14.08 -3.15
C LYS A 112 2.21 13.93 -4.50
N LEU A 113 3.26 14.71 -4.75
CA LEU A 113 4.09 14.59 -5.94
C LEU A 113 4.79 13.24 -6.01
N TYR A 114 5.36 12.75 -4.90
CA TYR A 114 5.90 11.40 -4.82
C TYR A 114 4.86 10.35 -5.22
N ALA A 115 3.65 10.40 -4.64
CA ALA A 115 2.60 9.42 -4.94
C ALA A 115 2.19 9.44 -6.41
N TYR A 116 2.04 10.63 -6.99
CA TYR A 116 1.73 10.82 -8.40
C TYR A 116 2.81 10.24 -9.32
N LEU A 117 4.08 10.63 -9.10
CA LEU A 117 5.21 10.14 -9.89
C LEU A 117 5.42 8.64 -9.73
N TRP A 118 5.27 8.13 -8.51
CA TRP A 118 5.45 6.71 -8.20
C TRP A 118 4.43 5.83 -8.93
N TYR A 119 3.18 6.28 -8.99
CA TYR A 119 2.18 5.61 -9.82
C TYR A 119 2.44 5.82 -11.32
N GLY A 120 2.93 6.99 -11.76
CA GLY A 120 3.31 7.25 -13.15
C GLY A 120 4.38 6.28 -13.68
N ILE A 121 5.34 5.87 -12.84
CA ILE A 121 6.38 4.89 -13.22
C ILE A 121 5.94 3.41 -13.07
N TYR A 122 4.72 3.14 -12.59
CA TYR A 122 4.18 1.80 -12.44
C TYR A 122 4.28 0.91 -13.71
N PRO A 123 3.90 1.35 -14.92
CA PRO A 123 4.00 0.49 -16.12
C PRO A 123 5.43 0.06 -16.40
N PHE A 124 6.40 0.96 -16.21
CA PHE A 124 7.83 0.65 -16.38
C PHE A 124 8.31 -0.35 -15.32
N ARG A 125 7.93 -0.15 -14.05
CA ARG A 125 8.24 -1.11 -12.98
C ARG A 125 7.67 -2.50 -13.25
N LYS A 126 6.42 -2.58 -13.72
CA LYS A 126 5.78 -3.84 -14.11
C LYS A 126 6.61 -4.56 -15.17
N GLN A 127 7.13 -3.82 -16.15
CA GLN A 127 8.02 -4.38 -17.17
C GLN A 127 9.33 -4.90 -16.58
N ILE A 128 9.96 -4.17 -15.64
CA ILE A 128 11.17 -4.63 -14.92
C ILE A 128 10.88 -5.94 -14.15
N PHE A 129 9.76 -6.04 -13.44
CA PHE A 129 9.39 -7.26 -12.71
C PHE A 129 9.20 -8.44 -13.67
N ARG A 130 8.56 -8.23 -14.82
CA ARG A 130 8.45 -9.25 -15.88
C ARG A 130 9.83 -9.72 -16.36
N TRP A 131 10.75 -8.79 -16.62
CA TRP A 131 12.10 -9.10 -17.08
C TRP A 131 12.90 -9.89 -16.05
N LYS A 132 12.85 -9.49 -14.77
CA LYS A 132 13.48 -10.23 -13.67
C LYS A 132 12.95 -11.66 -13.57
N ARG A 133 11.64 -11.87 -13.72
CA ARG A 133 11.04 -13.22 -13.73
C ARG A 133 11.55 -14.05 -14.91
N MET A 134 11.63 -13.49 -16.11
CA MET A 134 12.17 -14.17 -17.29
C MET A 134 13.64 -14.55 -17.10
N ALA A 135 14.49 -13.61 -16.68
CA ALA A 135 15.90 -13.88 -16.39
C ALA A 135 16.08 -14.97 -15.32
N GLY A 136 15.24 -14.95 -14.27
CA GLY A 136 15.23 -15.98 -13.23
C GLY A 136 14.78 -17.37 -13.71
N ARG A 137 13.94 -17.45 -14.76
CA ARG A 137 13.60 -18.72 -15.42
C ARG A 137 14.79 -19.23 -16.23
N VAL A 138 15.40 -18.39 -17.06
CA VAL A 138 16.57 -18.75 -17.88
C VAL A 138 17.71 -19.25 -17.00
N ARG A 139 18.03 -18.55 -15.90
CA ARG A 139 19.07 -18.98 -14.94
C ARG A 139 18.78 -20.35 -14.32
N ARG A 140 17.51 -20.68 -14.04
CA ARG A 140 17.12 -21.98 -13.47
C ARG A 140 17.26 -23.11 -14.50
N VAL A 141 16.87 -22.87 -15.75
CA VAL A 141 17.04 -23.83 -16.85
C VAL A 141 18.53 -24.09 -17.12
N ALA A 142 19.34 -23.03 -17.21
CA ALA A 142 20.79 -23.15 -17.41
C ALA A 142 21.50 -23.89 -16.27
N LYS A 143 21.05 -23.73 -15.01
CA LYS A 143 21.57 -24.52 -13.88
C LYS A 143 21.17 -26.00 -13.95
N LYS A 144 19.95 -26.32 -14.43
CA LYS A 144 19.52 -27.71 -14.63
C LYS A 144 20.27 -28.39 -15.78
N ALA A 145 20.61 -27.67 -16.84
CA ALA A 145 21.36 -28.21 -17.98
C ALA A 145 22.86 -28.44 -17.70
N LYS A 146 23.40 -27.86 -16.62
CA LYS A 146 24.78 -28.05 -16.15
C LYS A 146 24.92 -29.12 -15.05
N LYS A 147 23.82 -29.73 -14.62
CA LYS A 147 23.79 -30.81 -13.62
C LYS A 147 23.42 -32.11 -14.33
#